data_AF-A0A931AQX3-F1
#
_entry.id   AF-A0A931AQX3-F1
#
_cell.length_a   1.000
_cell.length_b   1.000
_cell.length_c   1.000
_cell.angle_alpha   90.00
_cell.angle_beta   90.00
_cell.angle_gamma   90.00
#
_symmetry.space_group_name_H-M   'P 1'
#
loop_
_entity.id
_entity.type
_entity.pdbx_description
1 polymer ?
#
loop_
_entity_poly.entity_id
_entity_poly.type
_entity_poly.pdbx_seq_one_letter_code
_entity_poly.pdbx_strand_id
1 'polypeptide(L)'
;MKVYIIGAGAGDPELITVKGKKAIEDSEIIIYAGSLVNQEILKYNQSAEVYNSARLDLDEIIAIIKEAKENNKNVARVHTGDPSIYGAIKEQIELFKENEIDYEIIPGVSSFLAAAAALEVEYTLPDISQTVILTRQAGRTPVPEKEELSKLASARASMAIFLSVQMIEEVQQELLKEYDQETPVAVVAKVSWPEEKIIRTTLIDLPEKTIEANIKKTALILVGDFLASQGEKSKLYDKNYSHQYRKADKKKKAILVVSFGTSYHQTRKKTIEACEKRIASEFKDYDIKRAFTSQMIINKLKRRDNISINNPKEALKELYREGYEEVIVQPLHIINGSEFHEIAREVNRFKNQFKEIKLGNALLTDQSDYLKLVETLSSALNTREKEVVFMGHGSKHPANATYPALDYTFKAEGYSNFHIGAVEGYPGIDQVISNLSQAKSKNIVLTPLMLVAGDHAINDMAGEGRDSWQNLLESEGFNVENILKGLGEYQGVQQMYLNKINNLIKN
;
A
#
# COMPACT_ATOMS: atom_id res chain seq x y z
N MET A 1 16.72 -32.15 -42.60
CA MET A 1 15.75 -32.60 -41.58
C MET A 1 15.71 -31.64 -40.40
N LYS A 2 14.56 -31.49 -39.76
CA LYS A 2 14.44 -30.97 -38.39
C LYS A 2 13.30 -31.66 -37.62
N VAL A 3 13.44 -31.80 -36.30
CA VAL A 3 12.36 -32.18 -35.36
C VAL A 3 11.75 -30.92 -34.73
N TYR A 4 10.47 -30.69 -34.93
CA TYR A 4 9.74 -29.61 -34.30
C TYR A 4 9.01 -30.13 -33.06
N ILE A 5 9.39 -29.68 -31.86
CA ILE A 5 8.65 -29.92 -30.63
C ILE A 5 7.60 -28.82 -30.50
N ILE A 6 6.33 -29.16 -30.70
CA ILE A 6 5.25 -28.18 -30.92
C ILE A 6 4.25 -28.23 -29.78
N GLY A 7 3.94 -27.07 -29.20
CA GLY A 7 2.76 -26.88 -28.37
C GLY A 7 1.49 -26.74 -29.19
N ALA A 8 0.59 -27.72 -29.09
CA ALA A 8 -0.70 -27.77 -29.79
C ALA A 8 -1.72 -26.76 -29.29
N GLY A 9 -1.47 -26.11 -28.15
CA GLY A 9 -2.47 -25.28 -27.49
C GLY A 9 -3.43 -26.07 -26.60
N ALA A 10 -4.48 -25.40 -26.12
CA ALA A 10 -5.32 -25.88 -25.03
C ALA A 10 -6.50 -26.79 -25.44
N GLY A 11 -6.61 -27.19 -26.72
CA GLY A 11 -7.70 -28.06 -27.17
C GLY A 11 -8.31 -27.62 -28.49
N ASP A 12 -8.74 -26.36 -28.54
CA ASP A 12 -9.14 -25.71 -29.79
C ASP A 12 -7.94 -25.70 -30.78
N PRO A 13 -8.08 -26.30 -31.98
CA PRO A 13 -7.03 -26.30 -32.99
C PRO A 13 -6.58 -24.91 -33.43
N GLU A 14 -7.39 -23.86 -33.25
CA GLU A 14 -7.04 -22.48 -33.58
C GLU A 14 -6.13 -21.82 -32.52
N LEU A 15 -6.03 -22.40 -31.32
CA LEU A 15 -5.11 -21.94 -30.28
C LEU A 15 -3.67 -22.44 -30.47
N ILE A 16 -3.39 -23.18 -31.55
CA ILE A 16 -2.02 -23.45 -31.98
C ILE A 16 -1.37 -22.13 -32.45
N THR A 17 -0.08 -21.96 -32.18
CA THR A 17 0.63 -20.81 -32.75
C THR A 17 0.73 -20.95 -34.27
N VAL A 18 0.74 -19.81 -34.99
CA VAL A 18 0.95 -19.79 -36.45
C VAL A 18 2.22 -20.55 -36.85
N LYS A 19 3.27 -20.47 -36.01
CA LYS A 19 4.52 -21.21 -36.20
C LYS A 19 4.34 -22.72 -36.01
N GLY A 20 3.56 -23.15 -35.01
CA GLY A 20 3.27 -24.55 -34.76
C GLY A 20 2.47 -25.19 -35.89
N LYS A 21 1.44 -24.49 -36.39
CA LYS A 21 0.65 -24.94 -37.56
C LYS A 21 1.53 -25.18 -38.78
N LYS A 22 2.36 -24.20 -39.16
CA LYS A 22 3.29 -24.33 -40.29
C LYS A 22 4.25 -25.51 -40.13
N ALA A 23 4.78 -25.73 -38.92
CA ALA A 23 5.66 -26.86 -38.66
C ALA A 23 4.95 -28.22 -38.85
N ILE A 24 3.64 -28.32 -38.57
CA ILE A 24 2.85 -29.53 -38.88
C ILE A 24 2.65 -29.68 -40.39
N GLU A 25 2.30 -28.59 -41.08
CA GLU A 25 2.13 -28.54 -42.54
C GLU A 25 3.42 -28.98 -43.28
N ASP A 26 4.59 -28.60 -42.75
CA ASP A 26 5.91 -28.85 -43.34
C ASP A 26 6.60 -30.16 -42.88
N SER A 27 5.91 -31.03 -42.12
CA SER A 27 6.48 -32.27 -41.59
C SER A 27 5.91 -33.52 -42.24
N GLU A 28 6.77 -34.42 -42.73
CA GLU A 28 6.35 -35.70 -43.31
C GLU A 28 5.91 -36.72 -42.25
N ILE A 29 6.32 -36.56 -41.00
CA ILE A 29 5.94 -37.43 -39.88
C ILE A 29 5.35 -36.60 -38.74
N ILE A 30 4.23 -37.05 -38.15
CA ILE A 30 3.63 -36.44 -36.96
C ILE A 30 3.61 -37.46 -35.82
N ILE A 31 4.24 -37.12 -34.70
CA ILE A 31 4.20 -37.90 -33.46
C ILE A 31 3.45 -37.09 -32.41
N TYR A 32 2.19 -37.43 -32.13
CA TYR A 32 1.33 -36.67 -31.23
C TYR A 32 1.03 -37.40 -29.92
N ALA A 33 0.88 -36.64 -28.83
CA ALA A 33 0.45 -37.16 -27.53
C ALA A 33 -1.06 -37.48 -27.52
N GLY A 34 -1.45 -38.68 -27.97
CA GLY A 34 -2.85 -39.02 -28.24
C GLY A 34 -3.78 -39.14 -27.04
N SER A 35 -3.29 -38.97 -25.81
CA SER A 35 -4.13 -38.87 -24.61
C SER A 35 -4.71 -37.46 -24.38
N LEU A 36 -4.09 -36.41 -24.95
CA LEU A 36 -4.35 -35.01 -24.58
C LEU A 36 -4.32 -34.01 -25.75
N VAL A 37 -3.85 -34.40 -26.94
CA VAL A 37 -3.86 -33.55 -28.14
C VAL A 37 -5.16 -33.80 -28.93
N ASN A 38 -5.83 -32.72 -29.32
CA ASN A 38 -6.99 -32.80 -30.20
C ASN A 38 -6.56 -33.26 -31.60
N GLN A 39 -7.18 -34.33 -32.11
CA GLN A 39 -6.84 -34.93 -33.39
C GLN A 39 -7.18 -34.03 -34.59
N GLU A 40 -8.05 -33.03 -34.41
CA GLU A 40 -8.35 -32.03 -35.45
C GLU A 40 -7.09 -31.32 -35.95
N ILE A 41 -6.04 -31.21 -35.11
CA ILE A 41 -4.74 -30.64 -35.50
C ILE A 41 -4.03 -31.45 -36.60
N LEU A 42 -4.34 -32.75 -36.71
CA LEU A 42 -3.78 -33.63 -37.74
C LEU A 42 -4.32 -33.27 -39.14
N LYS A 43 -5.45 -32.56 -39.22
CA LYS A 43 -6.02 -32.11 -40.51
C LYS A 43 -5.15 -31.09 -41.24
N TYR A 44 -4.24 -30.42 -40.52
CA TYR A 44 -3.27 -29.50 -41.13
C TYR A 44 -2.30 -30.20 -42.08
N ASN A 45 -2.05 -31.50 -41.90
CA ASN A 45 -1.28 -32.29 -42.86
C ASN A 45 -1.76 -33.74 -42.93
N GLN A 46 -2.60 -34.02 -43.92
CA GLN A 46 -3.20 -35.35 -44.13
C GLN A 46 -2.26 -36.31 -44.89
N SER A 47 -1.18 -35.80 -45.48
CA SER A 47 -0.18 -36.61 -46.17
C SER A 47 0.91 -37.16 -45.25
N ALA A 48 1.01 -36.65 -44.01
CA ALA A 48 2.01 -37.07 -43.06
C ALA A 48 1.72 -38.47 -42.49
N GLU A 49 2.79 -39.18 -42.16
CA GLU A 49 2.73 -40.44 -41.43
C GLU A 49 2.51 -40.17 -39.93
N VAL A 50 1.43 -40.72 -39.36
CA VAL A 50 0.97 -40.33 -38.01
C VAL A 50 1.21 -41.44 -36.98
N TYR A 51 1.91 -41.09 -35.91
CA TYR A 51 2.20 -41.95 -34.76
C TYR A 51 1.54 -41.43 -33.49
N ASN A 52 0.82 -42.30 -32.79
CA ASN A 52 0.22 -41.98 -31.49
C ASN A 52 1.18 -42.39 -30.36
N SER A 53 1.81 -41.39 -29.72
CA SER A 53 2.81 -41.63 -28.67
C SER A 53 2.21 -42.14 -27.36
N ALA A 54 0.89 -42.25 -27.21
CA ALA A 54 0.29 -42.85 -26.02
C ALA A 54 0.51 -44.37 -25.92
N ARG A 55 0.99 -45.00 -27.00
CA ARG A 55 1.30 -46.44 -27.09
C ARG A 55 2.79 -46.73 -27.24
N LEU A 56 3.62 -45.68 -27.20
CA LEU A 56 5.05 -45.77 -27.46
C LEU A 56 5.82 -45.35 -26.22
N ASP A 57 6.95 -46.00 -25.97
CA ASP A 57 7.95 -45.51 -25.02
C ASP A 57 8.95 -44.54 -25.68
N LEU A 58 9.89 -44.01 -24.88
CA LEU A 58 10.87 -43.04 -25.36
C LEU A 58 11.80 -43.64 -26.42
N ASP A 59 12.23 -44.89 -26.25
CA ASP A 59 13.17 -45.54 -27.18
C ASP A 59 12.48 -45.78 -28.54
N GLU A 60 11.21 -46.20 -28.53
CA GLU A 60 10.39 -46.34 -29.73
C GLU A 60 10.16 -45.00 -30.44
N ILE A 61 9.89 -43.92 -29.70
CA ILE A 61 9.75 -42.56 -30.28
C ILE A 61 11.07 -42.13 -30.95
N ILE A 62 12.20 -42.35 -30.28
CA ILE A 62 13.52 -42.00 -30.82
C ILE A 62 13.87 -42.87 -32.02
N ALA A 63 13.49 -44.15 -32.04
CA ALA A 63 13.69 -45.03 -33.19
C ALA A 63 12.98 -44.49 -34.44
N ILE A 64 11.72 -44.05 -34.31
CA ILE A 64 10.96 -43.41 -35.40
C ILE A 64 11.68 -42.14 -35.90
N ILE A 65 12.19 -41.32 -34.97
CA ILE A 65 12.90 -40.08 -35.33
C ILE A 65 14.24 -40.36 -36.01
N LYS A 66 14.95 -41.43 -35.61
CA LYS A 66 16.19 -41.88 -36.27
C LYS A 66 15.93 -42.39 -37.68
N GLU A 67 14.87 -43.18 -37.87
CA GLU A 67 14.45 -43.62 -39.20
C GLU A 67 14.06 -42.41 -40.07
N ALA A 68 13.36 -41.43 -39.50
CA ALA A 68 13.09 -40.18 -40.19
C ALA A 68 14.41 -39.52 -40.65
N LYS A 69 15.44 -39.48 -39.77
CA LYS A 69 16.79 -38.93 -40.03
C LYS A 69 17.45 -39.55 -41.22
N GLU A 70 17.46 -40.87 -41.29
CA GLU A 70 18.02 -41.62 -42.42
C GLU A 70 17.31 -41.30 -43.73
N ASN A 71 16.01 -40.99 -43.67
CA ASN A 71 15.18 -40.65 -44.81
C ASN A 71 15.02 -39.13 -45.07
N ASN A 72 15.72 -38.27 -44.33
CA ASN A 72 15.66 -36.81 -44.39
C ASN A 72 14.22 -36.22 -44.29
N LYS A 73 13.35 -36.82 -43.45
CA LYS A 73 11.95 -36.42 -43.24
C LYS A 73 11.74 -35.56 -41.98
N ASN A 74 11.19 -34.36 -42.10
CA ASN A 74 10.87 -33.54 -40.93
C ASN A 74 9.84 -34.22 -40.02
N VAL A 75 9.97 -34.00 -38.70
CA VAL A 75 9.09 -34.60 -37.70
C VAL A 75 8.40 -33.52 -36.87
N ALA A 76 7.07 -33.54 -36.82
CA ALA A 76 6.27 -32.75 -35.90
C ALA A 76 5.98 -33.57 -34.64
N ARG A 77 6.71 -33.29 -33.56
CA ARG A 77 6.48 -33.84 -32.22
C ARG A 77 5.49 -32.95 -31.46
N VAL A 78 4.22 -33.35 -31.44
CA VAL A 78 3.11 -32.50 -30.96
C VAL A 78 2.72 -32.84 -29.51
N HIS A 79 2.81 -31.83 -28.63
CA HIS A 79 2.46 -31.87 -27.21
C HIS A 79 1.20 -31.04 -26.94
N THR A 80 0.43 -31.39 -25.90
CA THR A 80 -0.71 -30.57 -25.45
C THR A 80 -0.22 -29.31 -24.72
N GLY A 81 -0.95 -28.20 -24.84
CA GLY A 81 -0.59 -26.94 -24.20
C GLY A 81 0.76 -26.40 -24.69
N ASP A 82 1.61 -26.01 -23.74
CA ASP A 82 3.00 -25.62 -24.00
C ASP A 82 3.95 -26.76 -23.61
N PRO A 83 4.92 -27.15 -24.47
CA PRO A 83 5.81 -28.28 -24.22
C PRO A 83 6.77 -28.06 -23.03
N SER A 84 6.98 -26.82 -22.59
CA SER A 84 7.83 -26.52 -21.42
C SER A 84 7.15 -26.77 -20.08
N ILE A 85 5.82 -26.96 -20.06
CA ILE A 85 5.03 -27.16 -18.83
C ILE A 85 4.52 -28.60 -18.81
N TYR A 86 5.11 -29.44 -17.96
CA TYR A 86 4.79 -30.87 -17.83
C TYR A 86 4.88 -31.70 -19.14
N GLY A 87 5.61 -31.21 -20.14
CA GLY A 87 5.71 -31.85 -21.46
C GLY A 87 6.78 -32.93 -21.60
N ALA A 88 7.63 -33.15 -20.59
CA ALA A 88 8.71 -34.15 -20.59
C ALA A 88 9.65 -34.06 -21.82
N ILE A 89 9.97 -32.85 -22.27
CA ILE A 89 10.80 -32.66 -23.47
C ILE A 89 12.31 -32.76 -23.22
N LYS A 90 12.74 -32.67 -21.96
CA LYS A 90 14.17 -32.67 -21.59
C LYS A 90 14.88 -33.94 -22.04
N GLU A 91 14.33 -35.11 -21.73
CA GLU A 91 14.90 -36.42 -22.08
C GLU A 91 14.98 -36.63 -23.59
N GLN A 92 13.97 -36.17 -24.34
CA GLN A 92 13.98 -36.20 -25.80
C GLN A 92 15.10 -35.30 -26.37
N ILE A 93 15.26 -34.09 -25.83
CA ILE A 93 16.31 -33.15 -26.26
C ILE A 93 17.71 -33.68 -25.98
N GLU A 94 17.93 -34.35 -24.85
CA GLU A 94 19.20 -35.00 -24.53
C GLU A 94 19.53 -36.06 -25.59
N LEU A 95 18.57 -36.93 -25.94
CA LEU A 95 18.73 -37.93 -26.98
C LEU A 95 18.89 -37.30 -28.38
N PHE A 96 18.22 -36.19 -28.68
CA PHE A 96 18.42 -35.48 -29.94
C PHE A 96 19.85 -34.95 -30.07
N LYS A 97 20.41 -34.39 -28.99
CA LYS A 97 21.80 -33.92 -28.98
C LYS A 97 22.80 -35.05 -29.15
N GLU A 98 22.61 -36.16 -28.42
CA GLU A 98 23.48 -37.34 -28.51
C GLU A 98 23.52 -37.97 -29.91
N ASN A 99 22.40 -37.89 -30.63
CA ASN A 99 22.26 -38.47 -31.96
C ASN A 99 22.38 -37.43 -33.09
N GLU A 100 22.85 -36.21 -32.78
CA GLU A 100 23.04 -35.09 -33.72
C GLU A 100 21.77 -34.80 -34.56
N ILE A 101 20.61 -34.80 -33.92
CA ILE A 101 19.31 -34.49 -34.54
C ILE A 101 19.02 -33.00 -34.33
N ASP A 102 18.86 -32.26 -35.42
CA ASP A 102 18.43 -30.86 -35.36
C ASP A 102 16.99 -30.76 -34.86
N TYR A 103 16.76 -29.90 -33.87
CA TYR A 103 15.43 -29.69 -33.29
C TYR A 103 15.12 -28.22 -33.02
N GLU A 104 13.82 -27.92 -32.91
CA GLU A 104 13.31 -26.60 -32.58
C GLU A 104 12.08 -26.71 -31.68
N ILE A 105 12.05 -25.92 -30.60
CA ILE A 105 10.91 -25.87 -29.68
C ILE A 105 10.01 -24.71 -30.10
N ILE A 106 8.75 -25.00 -30.35
CA ILE A 106 7.72 -24.04 -30.70
C ILE A 106 6.73 -23.96 -29.53
N PRO A 107 6.62 -22.80 -28.86
CA PRO A 107 5.73 -22.64 -27.71
C PRO A 107 4.26 -22.74 -28.12
N GLY A 108 3.41 -23.06 -27.13
CA GLY A 108 1.97 -23.20 -27.27
C GLY A 108 1.19 -22.43 -26.22
N VAL A 109 -0.11 -22.23 -26.46
CA VAL A 109 -1.02 -21.65 -25.47
C VAL A 109 -1.40 -22.72 -24.45
N SER A 110 -0.90 -22.61 -23.21
CA SER A 110 -1.19 -23.59 -22.17
C SER A 110 -2.64 -23.48 -21.64
N SER A 111 -3.16 -24.56 -21.07
CA SER A 111 -4.57 -24.66 -20.65
C SER A 111 -4.98 -23.68 -19.58
N PHE A 112 -4.06 -23.20 -18.73
CA PHE A 112 -4.39 -22.17 -17.73
C PHE A 112 -4.72 -20.81 -18.39
N LEU A 113 -4.05 -20.46 -19.49
CA LEU A 113 -4.38 -19.22 -20.23
C LEU A 113 -5.75 -19.31 -20.90
N ALA A 114 -6.06 -20.46 -21.49
CA ALA A 114 -7.39 -20.73 -22.02
C ALA A 114 -8.46 -20.74 -20.92
N ALA A 115 -8.13 -21.26 -19.73
CA ALA A 115 -9.05 -21.29 -18.60
C ALA A 115 -9.36 -19.88 -18.08
N ALA A 116 -8.35 -19.00 -18.00
CA ALA A 116 -8.58 -17.59 -17.69
C ALA A 116 -9.51 -16.91 -18.70
N ALA A 117 -9.33 -17.17 -20.00
CA ALA A 117 -10.20 -16.65 -21.04
C ALA A 117 -11.63 -17.18 -20.91
N ALA A 118 -11.82 -18.49 -20.74
CA ALA A 118 -13.13 -19.11 -20.59
C ALA A 118 -13.85 -18.68 -19.29
N LEU A 119 -13.09 -18.32 -18.26
CA LEU A 119 -13.61 -17.79 -17.00
C LEU A 119 -13.73 -16.25 -17.00
N GLU A 120 -13.29 -15.54 -18.04
CA GLU A 120 -13.25 -14.07 -18.06
C GLU A 120 -12.52 -13.45 -16.85
N VAL A 121 -11.40 -14.06 -16.43
CA VAL A 121 -10.60 -13.61 -15.29
C VAL A 121 -9.17 -13.25 -15.68
N GLU A 122 -8.53 -12.42 -14.86
CA GLU A 122 -7.10 -12.16 -14.91
C GLU A 122 -6.45 -12.80 -13.66
N TYR A 123 -5.35 -13.55 -13.84
CA TYR A 123 -4.65 -14.17 -12.71
C TYR A 123 -3.96 -13.16 -11.79
N THR A 124 -3.57 -12.00 -12.32
CA THR A 124 -2.76 -11.00 -11.59
C THR A 124 -3.53 -9.71 -11.37
N LEU A 125 -4.39 -9.69 -10.34
CA LEU A 125 -5.16 -8.52 -9.96
C LEU A 125 -4.43 -7.68 -8.89
N PRO A 126 -4.45 -6.33 -8.99
CA PRO A 126 -3.94 -5.46 -7.94
C PRO A 126 -4.56 -5.78 -6.58
N ASP A 127 -3.74 -5.74 -5.52
CA ASP A 127 -4.12 -6.02 -4.12
C ASP A 127 -4.68 -7.42 -3.83
N ILE A 128 -4.81 -8.28 -4.85
CA ILE A 128 -5.25 -9.68 -4.73
C ILE A 128 -4.08 -10.63 -4.98
N SER A 129 -3.50 -10.60 -6.18
CA SER A 129 -2.35 -11.45 -6.51
C SER A 129 -1.51 -10.85 -7.62
N GLN A 130 -0.18 -10.92 -7.47
CA GLN A 130 0.79 -10.56 -8.49
C GLN A 130 1.68 -11.75 -8.86
N THR A 131 1.25 -12.95 -8.45
CA THR A 131 2.00 -14.19 -8.59
C THR A 131 1.06 -15.27 -9.12
N VAL A 132 1.52 -16.07 -10.07
CA VAL A 132 0.79 -17.25 -10.55
C VAL A 132 1.60 -18.49 -10.22
N ILE A 133 1.01 -19.41 -9.44
CA ILE A 133 1.62 -20.69 -9.11
C ILE A 133 1.05 -21.74 -10.06
N LEU A 134 1.91 -22.33 -10.89
CA LEU A 134 1.60 -23.52 -11.67
C LEU A 134 2.15 -24.73 -10.94
N THR A 135 1.28 -25.63 -10.50
CA THR A 135 1.68 -26.79 -9.68
C THR A 135 0.84 -28.02 -10.00
N ARG A 136 1.12 -29.13 -9.30
CA ARG A 136 0.32 -30.35 -9.28
C ARG A 136 0.37 -30.98 -7.89
N GLN A 137 -0.64 -31.75 -7.54
CA GLN A 137 -0.62 -32.61 -6.37
C GLN A 137 0.37 -33.76 -6.57
N ALA A 138 1.04 -34.15 -5.49
CA ALA A 138 1.89 -35.34 -5.47
C ALA A 138 1.02 -36.58 -5.70
N GLY A 139 1.30 -37.33 -6.77
CA GLY A 139 0.68 -38.62 -7.04
C GLY A 139 1.74 -39.72 -6.93
N ARG A 140 1.79 -40.61 -7.94
CA ARG A 140 2.85 -41.63 -8.05
C ARG A 140 4.25 -41.03 -8.18
N THR A 141 4.34 -39.86 -8.81
CA THR A 141 5.58 -39.10 -8.91
C THR A 141 5.59 -38.03 -7.82
N PRO A 142 6.57 -38.03 -6.91
CA PRO A 142 6.67 -37.02 -5.87
C PRO A 142 6.88 -35.63 -6.48
N VAL A 143 6.58 -34.60 -5.70
CA VAL A 143 7.05 -33.23 -5.94
C VAL A 143 8.20 -32.92 -4.99
N PRO A 144 9.08 -31.96 -5.29
CA PRO A 144 10.07 -31.50 -4.33
C PRO A 144 9.42 -31.09 -3.01
N GLU A 145 10.07 -31.35 -1.89
CA GLU A 145 9.50 -31.11 -0.54
C GLU A 145 9.05 -29.66 -0.33
N LYS A 146 9.74 -28.68 -0.94
CA LYS A 146 9.38 -27.26 -0.87
C LYS A 146 8.19 -26.87 -1.75
N GLU A 147 7.78 -27.75 -2.66
CA GLU A 147 6.70 -27.57 -3.62
C GLU A 147 5.45 -28.39 -3.24
N GLU A 148 5.41 -28.93 -2.02
CA GLU A 148 4.18 -29.50 -1.44
C GLU A 148 3.04 -28.49 -1.52
N LEU A 149 1.84 -28.98 -1.89
CA LEU A 149 0.71 -28.12 -2.22
C LEU A 149 0.32 -27.19 -1.05
N SER A 150 0.34 -27.68 0.19
CA SER A 150 0.09 -26.88 1.38
C SER A 150 1.16 -25.79 1.60
N LYS A 151 2.45 -26.08 1.36
CA LYS A 151 3.49 -25.04 1.46
C LYS A 151 3.29 -23.94 0.43
N LEU A 152 2.93 -24.29 -0.81
CA LEU A 152 2.61 -23.31 -1.86
C LEU A 152 1.32 -22.54 -1.56
N ALA A 153 0.34 -23.17 -0.93
CA ALA A 153 -0.93 -22.56 -0.55
C ALA A 153 -0.77 -21.39 0.43
N SER A 154 0.25 -21.44 1.30
CA SER A 154 0.57 -20.36 2.25
C SER A 154 0.84 -19.00 1.57
N ALA A 155 1.24 -18.99 0.30
CA ALA A 155 1.48 -17.76 -0.46
C ALA A 155 0.18 -17.00 -0.81
N ARG A 156 -0.98 -17.66 -0.74
CA ARG A 156 -2.30 -17.13 -1.15
C ARG A 156 -2.29 -16.48 -2.55
N ALA A 157 -1.43 -16.97 -3.43
CA ALA A 157 -1.30 -16.52 -4.80
C ALA A 157 -2.31 -17.22 -5.71
N SER A 158 -2.60 -16.64 -6.87
CA SER A 158 -3.42 -17.29 -7.90
C SER A 158 -2.79 -18.62 -8.30
N MET A 159 -3.51 -19.72 -8.12
CA MET A 159 -2.95 -21.06 -8.29
C MET A 159 -3.69 -21.84 -9.36
N ALA A 160 -2.94 -22.49 -10.24
CA ALA A 160 -3.43 -23.42 -11.24
C ALA A 160 -2.79 -24.80 -11.01
N ILE A 161 -3.62 -25.77 -10.63
CA ILE A 161 -3.22 -27.12 -10.27
C ILE A 161 -3.53 -28.07 -11.43
N PHE A 162 -2.48 -28.54 -12.09
CA PHE A 162 -2.52 -29.47 -13.21
C PHE A 162 -2.55 -30.92 -12.72
N LEU A 163 -3.01 -31.83 -13.57
CA LEU A 163 -2.87 -33.29 -13.39
C LEU A 163 -3.44 -33.85 -12.08
N SER A 164 -4.35 -33.12 -11.41
CA SER A 164 -4.73 -33.42 -10.02
C SER A 164 -6.22 -33.64 -9.78
N VAL A 165 -7.07 -33.52 -10.80
CA VAL A 165 -8.54 -33.68 -10.63
C VAL A 165 -8.97 -35.06 -10.15
N GLN A 166 -8.16 -36.09 -10.37
CA GLN A 166 -8.42 -37.44 -9.84
C GLN A 166 -8.17 -37.56 -8.34
N MET A 167 -7.45 -36.60 -7.77
CA MET A 167 -7.07 -36.52 -6.36
C MET A 167 -7.76 -35.30 -5.72
N ILE A 168 -9.02 -35.04 -6.11
CA ILE A 168 -9.72 -33.81 -5.77
C ILE A 168 -9.93 -33.66 -4.25
N GLU A 169 -10.14 -34.79 -3.56
CA GLU A 169 -10.28 -34.83 -2.10
C GLU A 169 -8.94 -34.52 -1.41
N GLU A 170 -7.82 -35.09 -1.88
CA GLU A 170 -6.51 -34.79 -1.33
C GLU A 170 -6.08 -33.35 -1.61
N VAL A 171 -6.40 -32.83 -2.81
CA VAL A 171 -6.18 -31.42 -3.16
C VAL A 171 -6.93 -30.51 -2.18
N GLN A 172 -8.22 -30.80 -1.93
CA GLN A 172 -8.99 -30.03 -0.96
C GLN A 172 -8.35 -30.09 0.43
N GLN A 173 -7.99 -31.28 0.92
CA GLN A 173 -7.40 -31.48 2.24
C GLN A 173 -6.08 -30.71 2.42
N GLU A 174 -5.20 -30.73 1.42
CA GLU A 174 -3.94 -29.98 1.48
C GLU A 174 -4.18 -28.46 1.45
N LEU A 175 -5.11 -27.99 0.62
CA LEU A 175 -5.43 -26.57 0.54
C LEU A 175 -6.08 -26.06 1.83
N LEU A 176 -7.00 -26.81 2.44
CA LEU A 176 -7.69 -26.44 3.69
C LEU A 176 -6.74 -26.26 4.90
N LYS A 177 -5.49 -26.70 4.81
CA LYS A 177 -4.48 -26.41 5.85
C LYS A 177 -4.10 -24.93 5.90
N GLU A 178 -4.16 -24.24 4.76
CA GLU A 178 -3.73 -22.85 4.62
C GLU A 178 -4.82 -21.93 4.05
N TYR A 179 -5.82 -22.45 3.33
CA TYR A 179 -6.96 -21.74 2.73
C TYR A 179 -8.24 -21.86 3.56
N ASP A 180 -9.09 -20.85 3.44
CA ASP A 180 -10.39 -20.81 4.12
C ASP A 180 -11.40 -21.67 3.33
N GLN A 181 -12.40 -22.22 4.02
CA GLN A 181 -13.44 -23.08 3.40
C GLN A 181 -14.19 -22.38 2.25
N GLU A 182 -14.41 -21.07 2.38
CA GLU A 182 -15.11 -20.24 1.40
C GLU A 182 -14.21 -19.73 0.26
N THR A 183 -12.93 -20.14 0.22
CA THR A 183 -11.99 -19.70 -0.82
C THR A 183 -12.57 -20.03 -2.20
N PRO A 184 -12.66 -19.06 -3.12
CA PRO A 184 -13.14 -19.31 -4.47
C PRO A 184 -12.24 -20.32 -5.22
N VAL A 185 -12.88 -21.29 -5.85
CA VAL A 185 -12.22 -22.28 -6.71
C VAL A 185 -13.01 -22.50 -7.99
N ALA A 186 -12.31 -22.89 -9.04
CA ALA A 186 -12.95 -23.30 -10.29
C ALA A 186 -12.32 -24.59 -10.82
N VAL A 187 -13.14 -25.47 -11.38
CA VAL A 187 -12.68 -26.64 -12.14
C VAL A 187 -13.06 -26.44 -13.58
N VAL A 188 -12.06 -26.41 -14.45
CA VAL A 188 -12.24 -26.24 -15.89
C VAL A 188 -11.81 -27.52 -16.59
N ALA A 189 -12.78 -28.31 -17.04
CA ALA A 189 -12.55 -29.55 -17.76
C ALA A 189 -12.60 -29.32 -19.27
N LYS A 190 -11.63 -29.90 -19.98
CA LYS A 190 -11.49 -29.80 -21.44
C LYS A 190 -11.67 -28.37 -21.95
N VAL A 191 -10.99 -27.42 -21.32
CA VAL A 191 -11.06 -26.00 -21.71
C VAL A 191 -10.82 -25.80 -23.20
N SER A 192 -11.61 -24.97 -23.88
CA SER A 192 -11.61 -24.75 -25.33
C SER A 192 -12.01 -25.94 -26.22
N TRP A 193 -12.39 -27.09 -25.65
CA TRP A 193 -12.99 -28.19 -26.42
C TRP A 193 -14.51 -28.00 -26.53
N PRO A 194 -15.17 -28.62 -27.53
CA PRO A 194 -16.64 -28.65 -27.60
C PRO A 194 -17.32 -29.21 -26.35
N GLU A 195 -16.65 -30.08 -25.59
CA GLU A 195 -17.16 -30.67 -24.35
C GLU A 195 -16.68 -29.96 -23.08
N GLU A 196 -16.28 -28.69 -23.20
CA GLU A 196 -15.87 -27.86 -22.06
C GLU A 196 -16.92 -27.87 -20.95
N LYS A 197 -16.44 -27.98 -19.70
CA LYS A 197 -17.27 -27.80 -18.51
C LYS A 197 -16.54 -26.92 -17.51
N ILE A 198 -17.26 -25.92 -17.02
CA ILE A 198 -16.78 -25.00 -15.99
C ILE A 198 -17.63 -25.17 -14.73
N ILE A 199 -16.97 -25.38 -13.61
CA ILE A 199 -17.58 -25.36 -12.28
C ILE A 199 -16.93 -24.24 -11.51
N ARG A 200 -17.74 -23.33 -10.97
CA ARG A 200 -17.31 -22.35 -9.97
C ARG A 200 -17.93 -22.75 -8.64
N THR A 201 -17.11 -22.82 -7.60
CA THR A 201 -17.55 -23.26 -6.27
C THR A 201 -16.60 -22.72 -5.20
N THR A 202 -16.82 -23.10 -3.95
CA THR A 202 -15.92 -22.85 -2.82
C THR A 202 -15.03 -24.05 -2.56
N LEU A 203 -13.94 -23.85 -1.82
CA LEU A 203 -13.00 -24.91 -1.49
C LEU A 203 -13.67 -26.06 -0.74
N ILE A 204 -14.64 -25.79 0.15
CA ILE A 204 -15.38 -26.81 0.89
C ILE A 204 -16.26 -27.70 0.00
N ASP A 205 -16.84 -27.14 -1.06
CA ASP A 205 -17.75 -27.85 -1.97
C ASP A 205 -17.02 -28.47 -3.19
N LEU A 206 -15.70 -28.28 -3.28
CA LEU A 206 -14.89 -28.64 -4.45
C LEU A 206 -15.01 -30.12 -4.86
N PRO A 207 -14.84 -31.12 -3.97
CA PRO A 207 -14.97 -32.52 -4.35
C PRO A 207 -16.37 -32.88 -4.80
N GLU A 208 -17.40 -32.48 -4.03
CA GLU A 208 -18.80 -32.78 -4.32
C GLU A 208 -19.18 -32.28 -5.71
N LYS A 209 -18.96 -30.99 -6.00
CA LYS A 209 -19.33 -30.40 -7.29
C LYS A 209 -18.57 -31.02 -8.46
N THR A 210 -17.30 -31.36 -8.26
CA THR A 210 -16.48 -32.02 -9.29
C THR A 210 -17.01 -33.42 -9.64
N ILE A 211 -17.41 -34.18 -8.61
CA ILE A 211 -17.99 -35.53 -8.76
C ILE A 211 -19.36 -35.47 -9.42
N GLU A 212 -20.24 -34.55 -8.97
CA GLU A 212 -21.58 -34.33 -9.54
C GLU A 212 -21.51 -34.04 -11.05
N ALA A 213 -20.54 -33.23 -11.48
CA ALA A 213 -20.34 -32.91 -12.90
C ALA A 213 -19.69 -34.03 -13.73
N ASN A 214 -19.33 -35.15 -13.09
CA ASN A 214 -18.64 -36.31 -13.67
C ASN A 214 -17.31 -35.92 -14.34
N ILE A 215 -16.53 -35.02 -13.72
CA ILE A 215 -15.21 -34.62 -14.20
C ILE A 215 -14.16 -35.55 -13.59
N LYS A 216 -13.60 -36.43 -14.43
CA LYS A 216 -12.65 -37.48 -13.97
C LYS A 216 -11.22 -37.34 -14.51
N LYS A 217 -11.02 -36.53 -15.55
CA LYS A 217 -9.73 -36.35 -16.23
C LYS A 217 -9.74 -35.08 -17.07
N THR A 218 -8.55 -34.64 -17.47
CA THR A 218 -8.35 -33.49 -18.37
C THR A 218 -9.05 -32.24 -17.84
N ALA A 219 -8.74 -31.88 -16.60
CA ALA A 219 -9.27 -30.70 -15.97
C ALA A 219 -8.18 -29.97 -15.18
N LEU A 220 -8.33 -28.64 -15.12
CA LEU A 220 -7.50 -27.74 -14.35
C LEU A 220 -8.29 -27.29 -13.13
N ILE A 221 -7.66 -27.31 -11.95
CA ILE A 221 -8.23 -26.74 -10.74
C ILE A 221 -7.58 -25.38 -10.52
N LEU A 222 -8.40 -24.35 -10.41
CA LEU A 222 -7.99 -22.98 -10.16
C LEU A 222 -8.42 -22.59 -8.75
N VAL A 223 -7.52 -21.96 -7.99
CA VAL A 223 -7.73 -21.62 -6.58
C VAL A 223 -7.23 -20.22 -6.32
N GLY A 224 -8.07 -19.40 -5.67
CA GLY A 224 -7.68 -18.10 -5.14
C GLY A 224 -8.69 -16.99 -5.43
N ASP A 225 -8.50 -15.88 -4.75
CA ASP A 225 -9.43 -14.75 -4.73
C ASP A 225 -9.56 -14.03 -6.08
N PHE A 226 -8.64 -14.28 -7.03
CA PHE A 226 -8.75 -13.77 -8.40
C PHE A 226 -9.98 -14.28 -9.15
N LEU A 227 -10.62 -15.35 -8.65
CA LEU A 227 -11.88 -15.87 -9.18
C LEU A 227 -13.10 -15.11 -8.67
N ALA A 228 -12.95 -14.26 -7.63
CA ALA A 228 -14.02 -13.42 -7.12
C ALA A 228 -14.13 -12.11 -7.93
N SER A 229 -15.35 -11.64 -8.15
CA SER A 229 -15.65 -10.46 -8.99
C SER A 229 -15.27 -9.11 -8.35
N GLN A 230 -14.52 -9.09 -7.25
CA GLN A 230 -14.22 -7.88 -6.48
C GLN A 230 -12.71 -7.65 -6.37
N GLY A 231 -12.25 -6.48 -6.79
CA GLY A 231 -10.86 -6.04 -6.68
C GLY A 231 -10.70 -4.56 -7.04
N GLU A 232 -9.63 -3.92 -6.57
CA GLU A 232 -9.30 -2.56 -7.01
C GLU A 232 -8.95 -2.55 -8.51
N LYS A 233 -9.32 -1.48 -9.21
CA LYS A 233 -9.02 -1.35 -10.64
C LYS A 233 -7.51 -1.17 -10.86
N SER A 234 -6.98 -1.83 -11.88
CA SER A 234 -5.62 -1.59 -12.34
C SER A 234 -5.40 -0.11 -12.68
N LYS A 235 -4.28 0.44 -12.19
CA LYS A 235 -3.84 1.79 -12.52
C LYS A 235 -3.34 1.93 -13.96
N LEU A 236 -3.16 0.83 -14.69
CA LEU A 236 -2.67 0.82 -16.07
C LEU A 236 -3.50 1.75 -16.97
N TYR A 237 -4.82 1.78 -16.77
CA TYR A 237 -5.74 2.65 -17.52
C TYR A 237 -6.34 3.79 -16.69
N ASP A 238 -5.93 3.97 -15.43
CA ASP A 238 -6.40 5.10 -14.61
C ASP A 238 -5.93 6.43 -15.21
N LYS A 239 -6.87 7.32 -15.52
CA LYS A 239 -6.61 8.67 -16.07
C LYS A 239 -5.72 9.54 -15.16
N ASN A 240 -5.65 9.20 -13.88
CA ASN A 240 -4.84 9.90 -12.89
C ASN A 240 -3.46 9.26 -12.68
N TYR A 241 -3.14 8.17 -13.39
CA TYR A 241 -1.86 7.49 -13.29
C TYR A 241 -0.97 7.85 -14.48
N SER A 242 0.16 8.50 -14.20
CA SER A 242 1.17 8.81 -15.21
C SER A 242 2.09 7.62 -15.45
N HIS A 243 2.32 7.27 -16.72
CA HIS A 243 3.35 6.34 -17.16
C HIS A 243 4.02 6.85 -18.43
N GLN A 244 5.00 6.12 -18.96
CA GLN A 244 5.85 6.55 -20.09
C GLN A 244 5.09 7.11 -21.31
N TYR A 245 3.86 6.65 -21.56
CA TYR A 245 3.06 7.02 -22.73
C TYR A 245 1.83 7.88 -22.39
N ARG A 246 1.59 8.20 -21.12
CA ARG A 246 0.40 8.96 -20.68
C ARG A 246 0.69 9.78 -19.42
N LYS A 247 0.38 11.07 -19.46
CA LYS A 247 0.43 11.97 -18.29
C LYS A 247 -0.97 12.13 -17.71
N ALA A 248 -1.08 12.19 -16.38
CA ALA A 248 -2.33 12.41 -15.68
C ALA A 248 -2.92 13.81 -15.95
N ASP A 249 -4.26 13.91 -15.98
CA ASP A 249 -5.01 15.12 -16.38
C ASP A 249 -4.90 16.31 -15.40
N LYS A 250 -4.46 16.10 -14.16
CA LYS A 250 -4.28 17.17 -13.15
C LYS A 250 -3.06 16.91 -12.28
N LYS A 251 -2.21 17.93 -12.12
CA LYS A 251 -1.17 17.94 -11.07
C LYS A 251 -1.86 17.97 -9.72
N LYS A 252 -1.90 16.84 -9.02
CA LYS A 252 -2.41 16.79 -7.64
C LYS A 252 -1.43 17.48 -6.71
N LYS A 253 -1.92 18.48 -5.97
CA LYS A 253 -1.17 19.22 -4.95
C LYS A 253 -1.81 19.01 -3.58
N ALA A 254 -1.01 18.87 -2.55
CA ALA A 254 -1.50 18.72 -1.18
C ALA A 254 -0.79 19.64 -0.20
N ILE A 255 -1.52 20.09 0.81
CA ILE A 255 -0.95 20.62 2.05
C ILE A 255 -1.20 19.61 3.16
N LEU A 256 -0.14 18.99 3.65
CA LEU A 256 -0.14 18.12 4.82
C LEU A 256 0.03 18.97 6.08
N VAL A 257 -1.06 19.17 6.82
CA VAL A 257 -1.07 19.90 8.08
C VAL A 257 -0.73 18.95 9.21
N VAL A 258 0.36 19.24 9.93
CA VAL A 258 0.92 18.34 10.96
C VAL A 258 0.83 18.96 12.34
N SER A 259 0.06 18.36 13.24
CA SER A 259 -0.07 18.81 14.64
C SER A 259 0.55 17.81 15.61
N PHE A 260 0.83 18.22 16.86
CA PHE A 260 1.06 17.25 17.93
C PHE A 260 -0.12 16.27 18.06
N GLY A 261 -1.33 16.84 18.01
CA GLY A 261 -2.58 16.14 18.11
C GLY A 261 -3.25 16.34 19.46
N THR A 262 -4.53 16.02 19.54
CA THR A 262 -5.25 15.95 20.82
C THR A 262 -6.38 14.94 20.76
N SER A 263 -6.57 14.20 21.86
CA SER A 263 -7.70 13.29 22.02
C SER A 263 -9.00 14.02 22.41
N TYR A 264 -8.92 15.31 22.79
CA TYR A 264 -10.08 16.08 23.22
C TYR A 264 -10.80 16.71 22.03
N HIS A 265 -11.98 16.19 21.68
CA HIS A 265 -12.74 16.58 20.49
C HIS A 265 -13.06 18.09 20.43
N GLN A 266 -13.48 18.69 21.54
CA GLN A 266 -13.89 20.10 21.56
C GLN A 266 -12.73 21.05 21.23
N THR A 267 -11.59 20.92 21.91
CA THR A 267 -10.42 21.78 21.62
C THR A 267 -9.84 21.46 20.24
N ARG A 268 -9.83 20.19 19.79
CA ARG A 268 -9.43 19.83 18.43
C ARG A 268 -10.22 20.59 17.36
N LYS A 269 -11.55 20.66 17.53
CA LYS A 269 -12.46 21.37 16.61
C LYS A 269 -12.21 22.88 16.58
N LYS A 270 -11.93 23.47 17.75
CA LYS A 270 -11.72 24.92 17.90
C LYS A 270 -10.33 25.39 17.45
N THR A 271 -9.33 24.51 17.42
CA THR A 271 -7.93 24.86 17.16
C THR A 271 -7.40 24.21 15.88
N ILE A 272 -7.06 22.91 15.90
CA ILE A 272 -6.48 22.17 14.78
C ILE A 272 -7.39 22.24 13.55
N GLU A 273 -8.67 21.87 13.71
CA GLU A 273 -9.63 21.92 12.61
C GLU A 273 -9.92 23.34 12.13
N ALA A 274 -9.82 24.33 13.02
CA ALA A 274 -9.99 25.74 12.64
C ALA A 274 -8.80 26.21 11.77
N CYS A 275 -7.57 25.86 12.14
CA CYS A 275 -6.38 26.10 11.32
C CYS A 275 -6.49 25.40 9.96
N GLU A 276 -6.83 24.10 9.94
CA GLU A 276 -6.97 23.33 8.70
C GLU A 276 -8.06 23.88 7.79
N LYS A 277 -9.23 24.24 8.33
CA LYS A 277 -10.31 24.87 7.54
C LYS A 277 -9.90 26.19 6.95
N ARG A 278 -9.16 27.01 7.71
CA ARG A 278 -8.66 28.28 7.22
C ARG A 278 -7.61 28.12 6.13
N ILE A 279 -6.72 27.13 6.28
CA ILE A 279 -5.77 26.73 5.23
C ILE A 279 -6.55 26.28 3.98
N ALA A 280 -7.56 25.42 4.14
CA ALA A 280 -8.39 24.96 3.03
C ALA A 280 -9.11 26.10 2.29
N SER A 281 -9.60 27.10 3.03
CA SER A 281 -10.30 28.24 2.43
C SER A 281 -9.40 29.16 1.61
N GLU A 282 -8.13 29.29 2.02
CA GLU A 282 -7.14 30.13 1.36
C GLU A 282 -6.53 29.42 0.13
N PHE A 283 -6.19 28.14 0.27
CA PHE A 283 -5.45 27.36 -0.74
C PHE A 283 -6.34 26.37 -1.48
N LYS A 284 -7.28 26.89 -2.29
CA LYS A 284 -8.29 26.07 -3.00
C LYS A 284 -7.73 25.09 -4.03
N ASP A 285 -6.50 25.31 -4.48
CA ASP A 285 -5.80 24.44 -5.44
C ASP A 285 -5.06 23.26 -4.77
N TYR A 286 -5.09 23.16 -3.43
CA TYR A 286 -4.43 22.12 -2.67
C TYR A 286 -5.45 21.28 -1.89
N ASP A 287 -5.29 19.96 -1.94
CA ASP A 287 -6.01 19.07 -1.04
C ASP A 287 -5.39 19.14 0.36
N ILE A 288 -6.23 19.35 1.37
CA ILE A 288 -5.77 19.42 2.77
C ILE A 288 -5.81 18.03 3.40
N LYS A 289 -4.65 17.56 3.85
CA LYS A 289 -4.51 16.30 4.58
C LYS A 289 -4.00 16.57 5.99
N ARG A 290 -4.31 15.67 6.92
CA ARG A 290 -3.93 15.76 8.35
C ARG A 290 -2.94 14.66 8.72
N ALA A 291 -1.97 15.00 9.57
CA ALA A 291 -1.19 14.02 10.34
C ALA A 291 -0.94 14.50 11.77
N PHE A 292 -0.78 13.56 12.70
CA PHE A 292 -0.36 13.85 14.09
C PHE A 292 1.02 13.27 14.39
N THR A 293 1.85 13.97 15.17
CA THR A 293 3.17 13.45 15.59
C THR A 293 3.06 12.52 16.79
N SER A 294 2.10 12.73 17.69
CA SER A 294 1.98 11.91 18.90
C SER A 294 1.33 10.54 18.64
N GLN A 295 2.14 9.47 18.65
CA GLN A 295 1.65 8.10 18.50
C GLN A 295 0.70 7.68 19.62
N MET A 296 0.90 8.20 20.84
CA MET A 296 -0.01 7.96 21.96
C MET A 296 -1.42 8.50 21.66
N ILE A 297 -1.51 9.72 21.12
CA ILE A 297 -2.79 10.33 20.75
C ILE A 297 -3.43 9.59 19.57
N ILE A 298 -2.66 9.24 18.54
CA ILE A 298 -3.14 8.43 17.40
C ILE A 298 -3.76 7.12 17.90
N ASN A 299 -3.03 6.39 18.74
CA ASN A 299 -3.49 5.12 19.30
C ASN A 299 -4.74 5.30 20.17
N LYS A 300 -4.79 6.37 20.99
CA LYS A 300 -5.95 6.68 21.84
C LYS A 300 -7.20 6.99 21.01
N LEU A 301 -7.07 7.78 19.95
CA LEU A 301 -8.18 8.10 19.04
C LEU A 301 -8.68 6.86 18.29
N LYS A 302 -7.78 5.99 17.81
CA LYS A 302 -8.16 4.74 17.16
C LYS A 302 -8.89 3.81 18.12
N ARG A 303 -8.38 3.63 19.35
CA ARG A 303 -8.96 2.70 20.33
C ARG A 303 -10.28 3.19 20.91
N ARG A 304 -10.36 4.47 21.32
CA ARG A 304 -11.52 5.02 22.04
C ARG A 304 -12.63 5.48 21.09
N ASP A 305 -12.25 6.10 19.97
CA ASP A 305 -13.19 6.82 19.11
C ASP A 305 -13.32 6.20 17.70
N ASN A 306 -12.56 5.14 17.40
CA ASN A 306 -12.44 4.55 16.05
C ASN A 306 -12.03 5.57 14.96
N ILE A 307 -11.26 6.59 15.34
CA ILE A 307 -10.76 7.62 14.43
C ILE A 307 -9.33 7.24 14.01
N SER A 308 -9.13 6.95 12.72
CA SER A 308 -7.81 6.71 12.15
C SER A 308 -7.15 8.02 11.77
N ILE A 309 -5.94 8.28 12.30
CA ILE A 309 -5.11 9.43 11.94
C ILE A 309 -3.71 8.92 11.67
N ASN A 310 -3.16 9.29 10.52
CA ASN A 310 -1.81 8.92 10.13
C ASN A 310 -0.76 9.71 10.91
N ASN A 311 0.39 9.08 11.16
CA ASN A 311 1.61 9.84 11.46
C ASN A 311 2.20 10.49 10.18
N PRO A 312 3.17 11.41 10.27
CA PRO A 312 3.68 12.12 9.09
C PRO A 312 4.25 11.19 8.01
N LYS A 313 4.92 10.10 8.41
CA LYS A 313 5.48 9.11 7.49
C LYS A 313 4.38 8.37 6.72
N GLU A 314 3.34 7.93 7.41
CA GLU A 314 2.17 7.26 6.82
C GLU A 314 1.43 8.19 5.85
N ALA A 315 1.19 9.43 6.27
CA ALA A 315 0.51 10.42 5.44
C ALA A 315 1.31 10.76 4.16
N LEU A 316 2.64 10.93 4.26
CA LEU A 316 3.49 11.14 3.08
C LEU A 316 3.49 9.91 2.16
N LYS A 317 3.50 8.70 2.71
CA LYS A 317 3.40 7.47 1.91
C LYS A 317 2.07 7.36 1.17
N GLU A 318 0.97 7.74 1.82
CA GLU A 318 -0.37 7.78 1.23
C GLU A 318 -0.45 8.82 0.11
N LEU A 319 0.05 10.04 0.35
CA LEU A 319 0.14 11.09 -0.67
C LEU A 319 0.95 10.63 -1.89
N TYR A 320 2.09 9.97 -1.69
CA TYR A 320 2.87 9.43 -2.81
C TYR A 320 2.07 8.38 -3.60
N ARG A 321 1.36 7.47 -2.93
CA ARG A 321 0.52 6.43 -3.55
C ARG A 321 -0.70 6.98 -4.30
N GLU A 322 -1.28 8.08 -3.80
CA GLU A 322 -2.40 8.79 -4.41
C GLU A 322 -1.99 9.65 -5.62
N GLY A 323 -0.69 9.75 -5.91
CA GLY A 323 -0.14 10.44 -7.08
C GLY A 323 0.01 11.95 -6.92
N TYR A 324 0.15 12.47 -5.70
CA TYR A 324 0.48 13.89 -5.51
C TYR A 324 1.89 14.18 -5.98
N GLU A 325 2.08 15.27 -6.73
CA GLU A 325 3.39 15.69 -7.23
C GLU A 325 4.01 16.78 -6.37
N GLU A 326 3.19 17.68 -5.84
CA GLU A 326 3.60 18.84 -5.05
C GLU A 326 2.99 18.75 -3.64
N VAL A 327 3.83 18.71 -2.63
CA VAL A 327 3.40 18.57 -1.23
C VAL A 327 4.03 19.67 -0.37
N ILE A 328 3.20 20.45 0.31
CA ILE A 328 3.65 21.35 1.37
C ILE A 328 3.32 20.71 2.71
N VAL A 329 4.32 20.53 3.56
CA VAL A 329 4.13 20.06 4.93
C VAL A 329 4.17 21.27 5.86
N GLN A 330 3.06 21.59 6.51
CA GLN A 330 2.99 22.72 7.46
C GLN A 330 2.78 22.20 8.90
N PRO A 331 3.82 22.27 9.75
CA PRO A 331 3.67 22.00 11.17
C PRO A 331 2.85 23.09 11.86
N LEU A 332 1.88 22.71 12.69
CA LEU A 332 1.18 23.60 13.63
C LEU A 332 1.86 23.63 15.02
N HIS A 333 3.17 23.41 15.04
CA HIS A 333 3.96 23.45 16.27
C HIS A 333 4.29 24.91 16.62
N ILE A 334 4.58 25.17 17.89
CA ILE A 334 4.94 26.52 18.35
C ILE A 334 6.41 26.82 18.10
N ILE A 335 7.28 25.83 18.32
CA ILE A 335 8.73 25.96 18.25
C ILE A 335 9.33 24.90 17.30
N ASN A 336 10.52 25.18 16.75
CA ASN A 336 11.30 24.20 16.00
C ASN A 336 12.03 23.22 16.95
N GLY A 337 11.27 22.55 17.80
CA GLY A 337 11.76 21.59 18.79
C GLY A 337 12.02 20.19 18.21
N SER A 338 12.12 19.19 19.09
CA SER A 338 12.35 17.79 18.68
C SER A 338 11.29 17.27 17.71
N GLU A 339 10.01 17.59 17.94
CA GLU A 339 8.89 17.16 17.10
C GLU A 339 8.95 17.76 15.70
N PHE A 340 9.34 19.02 15.59
CA PHE A 340 9.59 19.65 14.30
C PHE A 340 10.73 18.94 13.55
N HIS A 341 11.83 18.63 14.23
CA HIS A 341 12.96 17.92 13.63
C HIS A 341 12.62 16.47 13.25
N GLU A 342 11.66 15.83 13.93
CA GLU A 342 11.08 14.55 13.50
C GLU A 342 10.36 14.68 12.17
N ILE A 343 9.48 15.68 12.04
CA ILE A 343 8.79 15.97 10.77
C ILE A 343 9.81 16.26 9.67
N ALA A 344 10.82 17.08 9.94
CA ALA A 344 11.86 17.42 8.98
C ALA A 344 12.65 16.20 8.49
N ARG A 345 12.96 15.26 9.39
CA ARG A 345 13.60 13.99 9.03
C ARG A 345 12.72 13.15 8.11
N GLU A 346 11.43 13.04 8.40
CA GLU A 346 10.51 12.31 7.51
C GLU A 346 10.39 13.01 6.16
N VAL A 347 10.15 14.33 6.11
CA VAL A 347 10.09 15.09 4.85
C VAL A 347 11.34 14.87 3.99
N ASN A 348 12.53 14.92 4.59
CA ASN A 348 13.78 14.71 3.86
C ASN A 348 13.89 13.30 3.26
N ARG A 349 13.33 12.26 3.91
CA ARG A 349 13.29 10.89 3.34
C ARG A 349 12.42 10.78 2.10
N PHE A 350 11.40 11.62 1.98
CA PHE A 350 10.49 11.65 0.83
C PHE A 350 10.87 12.67 -0.24
N LYS A 351 11.98 13.41 -0.07
CA LYS A 351 12.41 14.50 -0.96
C LYS A 351 12.49 14.11 -2.44
N ASN A 352 12.90 12.87 -2.73
CA ASN A 352 13.07 12.37 -4.10
C ASN A 352 11.86 11.59 -4.63
N GLN A 353 10.80 11.43 -3.83
CA GLN A 353 9.58 10.72 -4.23
C GLN A 353 8.53 11.68 -4.81
N PHE A 354 8.55 12.94 -4.36
CA PHE A 354 7.69 14.00 -4.89
C PHE A 354 8.48 14.83 -5.91
N LYS A 355 7.76 15.41 -6.88
CA LYS A 355 8.36 16.39 -7.79
C LYS A 355 8.81 17.62 -7.00
N GLU A 356 8.00 18.00 -6.02
CA GLU A 356 8.31 19.07 -5.09
C GLU A 356 7.74 18.74 -3.71
N ILE A 357 8.58 18.83 -2.68
CA ILE A 357 8.14 18.77 -1.29
C ILE A 357 8.83 19.87 -0.49
N LYS A 358 8.03 20.66 0.23
CA LYS A 358 8.48 21.81 1.02
C LYS A 358 8.01 21.67 2.45
N LEU A 359 8.85 22.06 3.41
CA LEU A 359 8.52 22.07 4.84
C LEU A 359 8.40 23.52 5.31
N GLY A 360 7.26 23.85 5.91
CA GLY A 360 7.06 25.10 6.62
C GLY A 360 7.65 25.07 8.01
N ASN A 361 8.08 26.24 8.48
CA ASN A 361 8.60 26.43 9.83
C ASN A 361 7.48 26.36 10.89
N ALA A 362 7.84 26.11 12.16
CA ALA A 362 6.93 26.27 13.29
C ALA A 362 6.55 27.74 13.51
N LEU A 363 5.59 28.00 14.43
CA LEU A 363 5.03 29.34 14.65
C LEU A 363 6.09 30.41 14.90
N LEU A 364 6.98 30.18 15.86
CA LEU A 364 8.07 31.07 16.26
C LEU A 364 9.39 30.57 15.67
N THR A 365 9.84 31.22 14.60
CA THR A 365 11.11 30.90 13.93
C THR A 365 11.94 32.14 13.70
N ASP A 366 11.36 33.15 13.05
CA ASP A 366 12.05 34.40 12.74
C ASP A 366 11.65 35.50 13.71
N GLN A 367 12.46 36.55 13.86
CA GLN A 367 12.17 37.68 14.74
C GLN A 367 10.77 38.28 14.50
N SER A 368 10.33 38.36 13.23
CA SER A 368 9.01 38.89 12.89
C SER A 368 7.84 38.04 13.41
N ASP A 369 8.06 36.74 13.65
CA ASP A 369 7.04 35.86 14.23
C ASP A 369 6.77 36.22 15.70
N TYR A 370 7.82 36.53 16.46
CA TYR A 370 7.70 36.91 17.86
C TYR A 370 6.90 38.20 18.03
N LEU A 371 7.23 39.23 17.25
CA LEU A 371 6.54 40.52 17.26
C LEU A 371 5.05 40.36 16.91
N LYS A 372 4.74 39.58 15.85
CA LYS A 372 3.35 39.30 15.45
C LYS A 372 2.58 38.52 16.49
N LEU A 373 3.22 37.56 17.17
CA LEU A 373 2.58 36.80 18.23
C LEU A 373 2.29 37.69 19.44
N VAL A 374 3.23 38.54 19.84
CA VAL A 374 3.04 39.54 20.91
C VAL A 374 1.86 40.45 20.57
N GLU A 375 1.83 41.04 19.38
CA GLU A 375 0.72 41.87 18.90
C GLU A 375 -0.62 41.12 18.94
N THR A 376 -0.65 39.89 18.43
CA THR A 376 -1.86 39.05 18.37
C THR A 376 -2.41 38.77 19.76
N LEU A 377 -1.56 38.37 20.69
CA LEU A 377 -1.96 37.95 22.03
C LEU A 377 -2.31 39.13 22.92
N SER A 378 -1.52 40.19 22.89
CA SER A 378 -1.79 41.42 23.65
C SER A 378 -3.09 42.09 23.21
N SER A 379 -3.38 42.12 21.90
CA SER A 379 -4.63 42.68 21.38
C SER A 379 -5.86 41.84 21.74
N ALA A 380 -5.69 40.50 21.83
CA ALA A 380 -6.79 39.59 22.13
C ALA A 380 -7.09 39.49 23.63
N LEU A 381 -6.08 39.68 24.48
CA LEU A 381 -6.20 39.65 25.93
C LEU A 381 -6.21 41.08 26.46
N ASN A 382 -7.38 41.71 26.50
CA ASN A 382 -7.53 43.05 27.06
C ASN A 382 -7.49 43.01 28.61
N THR A 383 -6.29 42.85 29.16
CA THR A 383 -6.05 42.65 30.60
C THR A 383 -5.42 43.88 31.24
N ARG A 384 -5.83 45.09 30.84
CA ARG A 384 -5.42 46.32 31.54
C ARG A 384 -5.68 46.10 33.04
N GLU A 385 -4.61 46.18 33.84
CA GLU A 385 -4.59 45.97 35.31
C GLU A 385 -4.44 44.52 35.84
N LYS A 386 -4.28 43.49 35.01
CA LYS A 386 -3.95 42.12 35.44
C LYS A 386 -2.58 41.65 34.94
N GLU A 387 -1.93 40.79 35.68
CA GLU A 387 -0.78 40.03 35.19
C GLU A 387 -1.27 38.90 34.27
N VAL A 388 -0.52 38.58 33.22
CA VAL A 388 -0.85 37.49 32.29
C VAL A 388 0.27 36.46 32.32
N VAL A 389 -0.08 35.23 32.66
CA VAL A 389 0.85 34.10 32.68
C VAL A 389 0.50 33.14 31.56
N PHE A 390 1.45 32.95 30.65
CA PHE A 390 1.37 31.98 29.56
C PHE A 390 2.09 30.70 29.94
N MET A 391 1.38 29.57 29.89
CA MET A 391 1.97 28.26 30.16
C MET A 391 2.24 27.50 28.85
N GLY A 392 3.50 27.42 28.45
CA GLY A 392 3.98 26.59 27.36
C GLY A 392 4.22 25.14 27.79
N HIS A 393 4.40 24.25 26.81
CA HIS A 393 4.79 22.87 27.10
C HIS A 393 6.23 22.79 27.61
N GLY A 394 7.16 23.54 27.00
CA GLY A 394 8.59 23.37 27.25
C GLY A 394 9.23 22.24 26.44
N SER A 395 10.56 22.22 26.41
CA SER A 395 11.32 21.12 25.83
C SER A 395 12.72 21.03 26.43
N LYS A 396 13.32 19.84 26.41
CA LYS A 396 14.76 19.67 26.63
C LYS A 396 15.61 20.06 25.41
N HIS A 397 14.98 20.31 24.26
CA HIS A 397 15.64 20.75 23.03
C HIS A 397 16.14 22.21 23.17
N PRO A 398 17.26 22.61 22.52
CA PRO A 398 17.74 24.00 22.53
C PRO A 398 16.69 25.04 22.12
N ALA A 399 15.71 24.64 21.30
CA ALA A 399 14.57 25.47 20.92
C ALA A 399 13.72 25.95 22.11
N ASN A 400 13.89 25.39 23.31
CA ASN A 400 13.29 25.90 24.54
C ASN A 400 13.68 27.36 24.83
N ALA A 401 14.82 27.84 24.31
CA ALA A 401 15.20 29.26 24.38
C ALA A 401 14.15 30.21 23.75
N THR A 402 13.20 29.68 22.98
CA THR A 402 12.05 30.43 22.45
C THR A 402 11.15 31.00 23.56
N TYR A 403 10.92 30.27 24.65
CA TYR A 403 10.06 30.75 25.73
C TYR A 403 10.62 31.99 26.45
N PRO A 404 11.88 32.02 26.93
CA PRO A 404 12.45 33.23 27.51
C PRO A 404 12.66 34.34 26.48
N ALA A 405 12.93 34.01 25.20
CA ALA A 405 12.99 35.02 24.14
C ALA A 405 11.63 35.70 23.90
N LEU A 406 10.53 34.94 23.94
CA LEU A 406 9.18 35.47 23.83
C LEU A 406 8.82 36.34 25.04
N ASP A 407 9.17 35.90 26.25
CA ASP A 407 9.02 36.67 27.49
C ASP A 407 9.74 38.02 27.40
N TYR A 408 11.00 38.01 26.96
CA TYR A 408 11.77 39.22 26.70
C TYR A 408 11.10 40.10 25.64
N THR A 409 10.57 39.52 24.57
CA THR A 409 9.91 40.27 23.49
C THR A 409 8.66 40.98 24.00
N PHE A 410 7.83 40.33 24.83
CA PHE A 410 6.68 41.00 25.47
C PHE A 410 7.14 42.22 26.27
N LYS A 411 8.18 42.06 27.10
CA LYS A 411 8.73 43.13 27.94
C LYS A 411 9.30 44.28 27.09
N ALA A 412 10.00 43.96 26.00
CA ALA A 412 10.56 44.95 25.08
C ALA A 412 9.48 45.76 24.35
N GLU A 413 8.35 45.13 24.02
CA GLU A 413 7.18 45.78 23.38
C GLU A 413 6.27 46.50 24.39
N GLY A 414 6.71 46.65 25.65
CA GLY A 414 5.99 47.42 26.69
C GLY A 414 4.97 46.61 27.50
N TYR A 415 4.87 45.31 27.28
CA TYR A 415 3.97 44.41 28.00
C TYR A 415 4.67 43.76 29.20
N SER A 416 5.13 44.58 30.15
CA SER A 416 5.88 44.09 31.33
C SER A 416 5.06 43.20 32.26
N ASN A 417 3.73 43.22 32.15
CA ASN A 417 2.80 42.39 32.92
C ASN A 417 2.53 41.02 32.28
N PHE A 418 3.23 40.67 31.20
CA PHE A 418 3.13 39.38 30.52
C PHE A 418 4.34 38.54 30.89
N HIS A 419 4.08 37.30 31.31
CA HIS A 419 5.08 36.35 31.78
C HIS A 419 4.93 35.03 31.02
N ILE A 420 6.03 34.48 30.53
CA ILE A 420 6.03 33.15 29.89
C ILE A 420 6.71 32.15 30.80
N GLY A 421 6.07 31.00 30.97
CA GLY A 421 6.73 29.83 31.54
C GLY A 421 6.41 28.56 30.75
N ALA A 422 7.04 27.47 31.14
CA ALA A 422 6.91 26.16 30.52
C ALA A 422 6.87 25.05 31.57
N VAL A 423 6.01 24.04 31.36
CA VAL A 423 5.89 22.88 32.26
C VAL A 423 7.18 22.05 32.25
N GLU A 424 7.69 21.74 31.06
CA GLU A 424 8.87 20.90 30.84
C GLU A 424 10.05 21.71 30.28
N GLY A 425 10.35 22.86 30.90
CA GLY A 425 11.43 23.72 30.42
C GLY A 425 11.68 24.94 31.30
N TYR A 426 12.51 25.83 30.78
CA TYR A 426 12.78 27.14 31.38
C TYR A 426 12.11 28.26 30.56
N PRO A 427 11.51 29.29 31.20
CA PRO A 427 11.31 29.45 32.65
C PRO A 427 10.29 28.46 33.22
N GLY A 428 10.58 27.88 34.39
CA GLY A 428 9.61 27.07 35.14
C GLY A 428 8.71 27.92 36.03
N ILE A 429 7.72 27.30 36.69
CA ILE A 429 6.75 27.99 37.55
C ILE A 429 7.41 28.80 38.68
N ASP A 430 8.46 28.27 39.32
CA ASP A 430 9.17 29.00 40.39
C ASP A 430 9.77 30.33 39.90
N GLN A 431 10.28 30.35 38.66
CA GLN A 431 10.81 31.57 38.05
C GLN A 431 9.69 32.54 37.70
N VAL A 432 8.54 32.02 37.24
CA VAL A 432 7.35 32.84 36.97
C VAL A 432 6.85 33.49 38.27
N ILE A 433 6.72 32.73 39.36
CA ILE A 433 6.35 33.24 40.70
C ILE A 433 7.37 34.28 41.17
N SER A 434 8.66 34.01 41.01
CA SER A 434 9.72 34.97 41.36
C SER A 434 9.58 36.28 40.59
N ASN A 435 9.29 36.23 39.29
CA ASN A 435 9.05 37.43 38.47
C ASN A 435 7.78 38.17 38.92
N LEU A 436 6.74 37.44 39.32
CA LEU A 436 5.49 37.97 39.85
C LEU A 436 5.63 38.61 41.24
N SER A 437 6.74 38.40 41.97
CA SER A 437 6.98 39.10 43.24
C SER A 437 7.03 40.63 43.06
N GLN A 438 7.35 41.10 41.85
CA GLN A 438 7.37 42.50 41.46
C GLN A 438 6.09 42.95 40.74
N ALA A 439 5.07 42.10 40.68
CA ALA A 439 3.80 42.38 40.00
C ALA A 439 3.07 43.57 40.62
N LYS A 440 2.41 44.35 39.77
CA LYS A 440 1.60 45.51 40.21
C LYS A 440 0.18 45.09 40.59
N SER A 441 -0.24 43.89 40.20
CA SER A 441 -1.57 43.33 40.45
C SER A 441 -1.47 41.95 41.07
N LYS A 442 -2.40 41.64 41.98
CA LYS A 442 -2.58 40.29 42.52
C LYS A 442 -3.50 39.42 41.66
N ASN A 443 -4.15 40.01 40.64
CA ASN A 443 -5.03 39.30 39.74
C ASN A 443 -4.24 38.80 38.53
N ILE A 444 -4.26 37.48 38.30
CA ILE A 444 -3.56 36.79 37.22
C ILE A 444 -4.57 36.23 36.24
N VAL A 445 -4.31 36.41 34.95
CA VAL A 445 -4.91 35.62 33.88
C VAL A 445 -3.93 34.52 33.49
N LEU A 446 -4.32 33.27 33.69
CA LEU A 446 -3.52 32.10 33.34
C LEU A 446 -4.07 31.45 32.07
N THR A 447 -3.23 31.33 31.04
CA THR A 447 -3.65 30.91 29.68
C THR A 447 -2.58 30.03 29.02
N PRO A 448 -2.95 29.06 28.17
CA PRO A 448 -1.97 28.17 27.55
C PRO A 448 -1.24 28.84 26.38
N LEU A 449 0.06 28.56 26.26
CA LEU A 449 0.90 28.85 25.10
C LEU A 449 1.15 27.57 24.29
N MET A 450 0.05 26.89 23.96
CA MET A 450 0.02 25.65 23.18
C MET A 450 -1.05 25.78 22.10
N LEU A 451 -0.89 25.07 20.97
CA LEU A 451 -1.87 25.11 19.88
C LEU A 451 -3.27 24.75 20.38
N VAL A 452 -3.35 23.70 21.22
CA VAL A 452 -4.58 23.16 21.81
C VAL A 452 -4.61 23.43 23.31
N ALA A 453 -5.80 23.71 23.86
CA ALA A 453 -6.03 23.65 25.31
C ALA A 453 -6.35 22.20 25.69
N GLY A 454 -5.32 21.35 25.67
CA GLY A 454 -5.40 19.91 25.91
C GLY A 454 -5.12 19.52 27.36
N ASP A 455 -4.51 18.34 27.54
CA ASP A 455 -4.30 17.74 28.87
C ASP A 455 -3.51 18.65 29.83
N HIS A 456 -2.36 19.16 29.40
CA HIS A 456 -1.56 20.10 30.20
C HIS A 456 -2.35 21.35 30.60
N ALA A 457 -3.14 21.92 29.69
CA ALA A 457 -3.95 23.10 30.00
C ALA A 457 -5.08 22.80 31.00
N ILE A 458 -5.60 21.57 31.03
CA ILE A 458 -6.70 21.18 31.91
C ILE A 458 -6.17 20.74 33.28
N ASN A 459 -5.08 19.98 33.31
CA ASN A 459 -4.58 19.33 34.53
C ASN A 459 -3.44 20.12 35.15
N ASP A 460 -2.37 20.39 34.40
CA ASP A 460 -1.17 21.02 34.96
C ASP A 460 -1.35 22.53 35.15
N MET A 461 -2.17 23.17 34.30
CA MET A 461 -2.43 24.60 34.40
C MET A 461 -3.58 24.91 35.38
N ALA A 462 -4.75 24.32 35.14
CA ALA A 462 -6.02 24.68 35.77
C ALA A 462 -6.66 23.50 36.54
N GLY A 463 -5.88 22.46 36.86
CA GLY A 463 -6.39 21.27 37.54
C GLY A 463 -6.49 21.46 39.05
N GLU A 464 -7.22 20.53 39.68
CA GLU A 464 -7.43 20.52 41.14
C GLU A 464 -6.22 20.00 41.95
N GLY A 465 -5.21 19.45 41.28
CA GLY A 465 -4.00 18.91 41.92
C GLY A 465 -3.13 20.00 42.55
N ARG A 466 -2.49 19.71 43.69
CA ARG A 466 -1.67 20.70 44.42
C ARG A 466 -0.51 21.28 43.59
N ASP A 467 -0.03 20.52 42.62
CA ASP A 467 1.08 20.90 41.76
C ASP A 467 0.62 21.65 40.49
N SER A 468 -0.69 21.92 40.35
CA SER A 468 -1.18 22.73 39.23
C SER A 468 -0.75 24.19 39.38
N TRP A 469 -0.48 24.85 38.25
CA TRP A 469 0.00 26.23 38.24
C TRP A 469 -1.00 27.18 38.90
N GLN A 470 -2.29 26.97 38.70
CA GLN A 470 -3.34 27.71 39.40
C GLN A 470 -3.15 27.60 40.92
N ASN A 471 -3.08 26.38 41.47
CA ASN A 471 -2.99 26.18 42.91
C ASN A 471 -1.68 26.71 43.50
N LEU A 472 -0.57 26.56 42.77
CA LEU A 472 0.72 27.13 43.18
C LEU A 472 0.66 28.66 43.24
N LEU A 473 0.08 29.32 42.23
CA LEU A 473 -0.10 30.77 42.21
C LEU A 473 -1.08 31.25 43.31
N GLU A 474 -2.18 30.53 43.53
CA GLU A 474 -3.13 30.85 44.60
C GLU A 474 -2.50 30.69 46.00
N SER A 475 -1.61 29.72 46.18
CA SER A 475 -0.88 29.52 47.43
C SER A 475 0.08 30.67 47.77
N GLU A 476 0.57 31.38 46.75
CA GLU A 476 1.38 32.61 46.86
C GLU A 476 0.51 33.89 46.98
N GLY A 477 -0.81 33.72 47.13
CA GLY A 477 -1.77 34.79 47.39
C GLY A 477 -2.20 35.57 46.15
N PHE A 478 -2.11 34.98 44.95
CA PHE A 478 -2.67 35.54 43.72
C PHE A 478 -4.11 35.07 43.48
N ASN A 479 -4.93 35.91 42.83
CA ASN A 479 -6.26 35.52 42.35
C ASN A 479 -6.16 35.10 40.89
N VAL A 480 -6.40 33.82 40.58
CA VAL A 480 -6.18 33.27 39.24
C VAL A 480 -7.48 33.13 38.47
N GLU A 481 -7.52 33.70 37.27
CA GLU A 481 -8.55 33.50 36.26
C GLU A 481 -7.99 32.68 35.10
N ASN A 482 -8.54 31.49 34.87
CA ASN A 482 -8.11 30.64 33.76
C ASN A 482 -8.83 30.97 32.46
N ILE A 483 -8.05 31.17 31.39
CA ILE A 483 -8.56 31.21 30.01
C ILE A 483 -8.10 29.95 29.29
N LEU A 484 -8.99 28.95 29.21
CA LEU A 484 -8.73 27.68 28.52
C LEU A 484 -8.92 27.80 26.99
N LYS A 485 -8.11 28.66 26.36
CA LYS A 485 -8.16 28.94 24.93
C LYS A 485 -6.82 28.63 24.27
N GLY A 486 -6.81 27.67 23.35
CA GLY A 486 -5.60 27.28 22.63
C GLY A 486 -5.17 28.32 21.60
N LEU A 487 -3.88 28.39 21.28
CA LEU A 487 -3.35 29.34 20.29
C LEU A 487 -4.02 29.20 18.92
N GLY A 488 -4.46 27.99 18.54
CA GLY A 488 -5.16 27.75 17.28
C GLY A 488 -6.53 28.44 17.16
N GLU A 489 -7.10 28.95 18.26
CA GLU A 489 -8.35 29.72 18.25
C GLU A 489 -8.15 31.20 17.86
N TYR A 490 -6.92 31.71 17.93
CA TYR A 490 -6.65 33.11 17.62
C TYR A 490 -6.45 33.29 16.10
N GLN A 491 -7.25 34.15 15.50
CA GLN A 491 -7.20 34.40 14.06
C GLN A 491 -5.84 34.93 13.60
N GLY A 492 -5.13 35.71 14.43
CA GLY A 492 -3.76 36.16 14.13
C GLY A 492 -2.77 35.00 14.04
N VAL A 493 -2.86 34.03 14.95
CA VAL A 493 -2.02 32.81 14.93
C VAL A 493 -2.30 31.97 13.68
N GLN A 494 -3.58 31.77 13.35
CA GLN A 494 -3.93 31.07 12.11
C GLN A 494 -3.37 31.79 10.86
N GLN A 495 -3.40 33.12 10.85
CA GLN A 495 -2.81 33.92 9.76
C GLN A 495 -1.30 33.75 9.67
N MET A 496 -0.60 33.62 10.80
CA MET A 496 0.85 33.35 10.80
C MET A 496 1.16 32.02 10.10
N TYR A 497 0.38 30.96 10.33
CA TYR A 497 0.54 29.69 9.60
C TYR A 497 0.23 29.82 8.11
N LEU A 498 -0.82 30.56 7.73
CA LEU A 498 -1.10 30.84 6.31
C LEU A 498 0.07 31.56 5.63
N ASN A 499 0.68 32.53 6.31
CA ASN A 499 1.81 33.28 5.78
C ASN A 499 3.03 32.37 5.54
N LYS A 500 3.27 31.39 6.43
CA LYS A 500 4.35 30.41 6.25
C LYS A 500 4.12 29.56 5.01
N ILE A 501 2.90 29.08 4.78
CA ILE A 501 2.53 28.33 3.56
C ILE A 501 2.68 29.22 2.32
N ASN A 502 2.16 30.45 2.36
CA ASN A 502 2.25 31.40 1.25
C ASN A 502 3.71 31.68 0.84
N ASN A 503 4.62 31.80 1.81
CA ASN A 503 6.04 32.00 1.53
C ASN A 503 6.68 30.79 0.84
N LEU A 504 6.20 29.57 1.09
CA LEU A 504 6.67 28.37 0.40
C LEU A 504 6.12 28.23 -1.01
N ILE A 505 4.93 28.77 -1.30
CA ILE A 505 4.35 28.72 -2.65
C ILE A 505 5.01 29.75 -3.57
N LYS A 506 5.42 30.91 -3.02
CA LYS A 506 6.03 32.00 -3.80
C LYS A 506 7.51 31.79 -4.14
N ASN A 507 8.24 31.05 -3.30
CA ASN A 507 9.64 30.66 -3.50
C ASN A 507 9.71 29.25 -4.09
#